data_AF-A0A7S1D8H7-F1
#
_entry.id   AF-A0A7S1D8H7-F1
#
_cell.length_a   1.000
_cell.length_b   1.000
_cell.length_c   1.000
_cell.angle_alpha   90.00
_cell.angle_beta   90.00
_cell.angle_gamma   90.00
#
_symmetry.space_group_name_H-M   'P 1'
#
loop_
_entity.id
_entity.type
_entity.pdbx_description
1 polymer ?
#
loop_
_entity_poly.entity_id
_entity_poly.type
_entity_poly.pdbx_seq_one_letter_code
_entity_poly.pdbx_strand_id
1 'polypeptide(L)'
;HLAGIPAPPTVGKVLVMGSILGCRSAALAMAACMSVGRSPFLRIDNNKRNSEEEESFEEMKRRKILEEREELFKTVGNSDHALLAEVYLRWESCSGGGGERRLYCERLGLSFNGMRDMKQLVRQFDSSLSAAGYKP
;
A
#
# COMPACT_ATOMS: atom_id res chain seq x y z
N HIS A 1 10.75 -6.19 -23.85
CA HIS A 1 10.74 -5.88 -22.41
C HIS A 1 9.49 -6.38 -21.69
N LEU A 2 8.28 -5.96 -22.09
CA LEU A 2 7.05 -6.26 -21.32
C LEU A 2 6.68 -7.75 -21.22
N ALA A 3 7.01 -8.56 -22.24
CA ALA A 3 6.72 -10.01 -22.23
C ALA A 3 7.46 -10.80 -21.13
N GLY A 4 8.52 -10.25 -20.53
CA GLY A 4 9.29 -10.90 -19.46
C GLY A 4 8.84 -10.53 -18.05
N ILE A 5 7.86 -9.63 -17.90
CA ILE A 5 7.34 -9.20 -16.59
C ILE A 5 5.97 -9.88 -16.40
N PRO A 6 5.74 -10.61 -15.28
CA PRO A 6 4.49 -11.32 -15.03
C PRO A 6 3.38 -10.35 -14.55
N ALA A 7 3.06 -9.36 -15.38
CA ALA A 7 2.07 -8.33 -15.09
C ALA A 7 1.34 -7.89 -16.36
N PRO A 8 0.11 -7.34 -16.25
CA PRO A 8 -0.55 -6.71 -17.38
C PRO A 8 0.33 -5.63 -18.03
N PRO A 9 0.24 -5.40 -19.35
CA PRO A 9 1.12 -4.46 -20.06
C PRO A 9 1.12 -3.03 -19.48
N THR A 10 -0.01 -2.59 -18.92
CA THR A 10 -0.14 -1.28 -18.25
C THR A 10 0.72 -1.21 -16.99
N VAL A 11 0.68 -2.24 -16.14
CA VAL A 11 1.50 -2.37 -14.93
C VAL A 11 2.98 -2.53 -15.30
N GLY A 12 3.28 -3.36 -16.30
CA GLY A 12 4.64 -3.54 -16.81
C GLY A 12 5.26 -2.22 -17.31
N LYS A 13 4.46 -1.34 -17.93
CA LYS A 13 4.92 -0.01 -18.36
C LYS A 13 5.27 0.88 -17.17
N VAL A 14 4.46 0.88 -16.10
CA VAL A 14 4.75 1.64 -14.87
C VAL A 14 6.09 1.19 -14.26
N LEU A 15 6.32 -0.12 -14.20
CA LEU A 15 7.56 -0.71 -13.67
C LEU A 15 8.81 -0.30 -14.47
N VAL A 16 8.73 -0.37 -15.80
CA VAL A 16 9.84 0.02 -16.70
C VAL A 16 10.10 1.52 -16.60
N MET A 17 9.06 2.36 -16.70
CA MET A 17 9.21 3.81 -16.62
C MET A 17 9.73 4.25 -15.26
N GLY A 18 9.25 3.65 -14.17
CA GLY A 18 9.76 3.94 -12.83
C GLY A 18 11.23 3.58 -12.63
N SER A 19 11.69 2.52 -13.28
CA SER A 19 13.12 2.16 -13.30
C SER A 19 13.95 3.18 -14.09
N ILE A 20 13.47 3.61 -15.26
CA ILE A 20 14.17 4.59 -16.11
C ILE A 20 14.22 5.98 -15.43
N LEU A 21 13.16 6.37 -14.73
CA LEU A 21 13.04 7.67 -14.07
C LEU A 21 13.68 7.71 -12.66
N GLY A 22 14.28 6.61 -12.20
CA GLY A 22 14.92 6.55 -10.89
C GLY A 22 13.96 6.50 -9.69
N CYS A 23 12.67 6.22 -9.91
CA CYS A 23 11.65 6.11 -8.86
C CYS A 23 11.15 4.66 -8.68
N ARG A 24 12.07 3.69 -8.82
CA ARG A 24 11.77 2.25 -8.84
C ARG A 24 10.92 1.78 -7.65
N SER A 25 11.28 2.16 -6.42
CA SER A 25 10.56 1.71 -5.21
C SER A 25 9.10 2.16 -5.20
N ALA A 26 8.83 3.40 -5.59
CA ALA A 26 7.47 3.93 -5.71
C ALA A 26 6.71 3.24 -6.84
N ALA A 27 7.35 3.02 -7.99
CA ALA A 27 6.74 2.32 -9.11
C ALA A 27 6.42 0.84 -8.80
N LEU A 28 7.29 0.15 -8.07
CA LEU A 28 7.06 -1.20 -7.58
C LEU A 28 5.86 -1.25 -6.64
N ALA A 29 5.80 -0.32 -5.68
CA ALA A 29 4.70 -0.24 -4.73
C ALA A 29 3.38 0.09 -5.45
N MET A 30 3.35 1.09 -6.35
CA MET A 30 2.18 1.40 -7.16
C MET A 30 1.73 0.22 -8.02
N ALA A 31 2.66 -0.45 -8.71
CA ALA A 31 2.38 -1.62 -9.54
C ALA A 31 1.80 -2.79 -8.73
N ALA A 32 2.37 -3.08 -7.57
CA ALA A 32 1.87 -4.09 -6.64
C ALA A 32 0.47 -3.72 -6.13
N CYS A 33 0.21 -2.45 -5.84
CA CYS A 33 -1.10 -1.96 -5.46
C CYS A 33 -2.14 -2.15 -6.58
N MET A 34 -1.78 -1.90 -7.83
CA MET A 34 -2.69 -2.10 -8.96
C MET A 34 -2.96 -3.58 -9.24
N SER A 35 -2.04 -4.46 -8.80
CA SER A 35 -2.10 -5.90 -9.06
C SER A 35 -2.68 -6.71 -7.90
N VAL A 36 -2.65 -6.17 -6.68
CA VAL A 36 -3.31 -6.80 -5.54
C VAL A 36 -4.83 -6.70 -5.76
N GLY A 37 -5.51 -7.84 -5.80
CA GLY A 37 -6.91 -7.90 -6.23
C GLY A 37 -7.90 -7.12 -5.35
N ARG A 38 -7.45 -6.60 -4.20
CA ARG A 38 -8.23 -5.76 -3.27
C ARG A 38 -7.31 -4.75 -2.58
N SER A 39 -7.84 -3.55 -2.36
CA SER A 39 -7.15 -2.53 -1.56
C SER A 39 -6.88 -3.02 -0.13
N PRO A 40 -5.68 -2.75 0.44
CA PRO A 40 -5.38 -3.08 1.83
C PRO A 40 -6.13 -2.18 2.82
N PHE A 41 -6.73 -1.06 2.39
CA PHE A 41 -7.55 -0.23 3.26
C PHE A 41 -8.83 -0.97 3.66
N LEU A 42 -9.00 -1.17 4.97
CA LEU A 42 -10.24 -1.70 5.51
C LEU A 42 -11.34 -0.65 5.33
N ARG A 43 -12.52 -1.14 4.94
CA ARG A 43 -13.73 -0.34 4.87
C ARG A 43 -14.12 0.08 6.28
N ILE A 44 -14.31 1.38 6.46
CA ILE A 44 -14.76 1.96 7.72
C ILE A 44 -16.25 2.21 7.56
N ASP A 45 -17.06 1.27 8.07
CA ASP A 45 -18.52 1.40 8.04
C ASP A 45 -19.01 2.32 9.16
N ASN A 46 -19.94 3.22 8.84
CA ASN A 46 -20.63 4.05 9.84
C ASN A 46 -21.79 3.32 10.53
N ASN A 47 -22.25 2.19 10.01
CA ASN A 47 -23.57 1.64 10.34
C ASN A 47 -23.51 0.34 11.15
N LYS A 48 -22.93 0.37 12.36
CA LYS A 48 -23.00 -0.77 13.31
C LYS A 48 -23.84 -0.40 14.52
N ARG A 49 -24.92 -1.16 14.72
CA ARG A 49 -25.74 -1.23 15.94
C ARG A 49 -24.93 -1.87 17.08
N ASN A 50 -24.03 -1.12 17.71
CA ASN A 50 -23.39 -1.53 18.95
C ASN A 50 -24.03 -0.81 20.14
N SER A 51 -23.70 -1.24 21.35
CA SER A 51 -24.12 -0.57 22.59
C SER A 51 -23.57 0.87 22.65
N GLU A 52 -24.30 1.81 23.25
CA GLU A 52 -24.02 3.27 23.22
C GLU A 52 -22.59 3.64 23.68
N GLU A 53 -22.02 2.91 24.65
CA GLU A 53 -20.66 3.16 25.15
C GLU A 53 -19.55 2.65 24.21
N GLU A 54 -19.74 1.47 23.59
CA GLU A 54 -18.81 0.93 22.58
C GLU A 54 -18.85 1.74 21.28
N GLU A 55 -20.00 2.33 20.97
CA GLU A 55 -20.21 3.16 19.79
C GLU A 55 -19.29 4.40 19.83
N SER A 56 -19.15 5.05 21.00
CA SER A 56 -18.31 6.23 21.18
C SER A 56 -16.81 5.96 20.99
N PHE A 57 -16.28 4.88 21.58
CA PHE A 57 -14.85 4.57 21.46
C PHE A 57 -14.47 4.14 20.04
N GLU A 58 -15.27 3.28 19.41
CA GLU A 58 -15.04 2.86 18.03
C GLU A 58 -15.27 4.01 17.03
N GLU A 59 -16.21 4.92 17.27
CA GLU A 59 -16.34 6.15 16.48
C GLU A 59 -15.11 7.05 16.60
N MET A 60 -14.60 7.27 17.82
CA MET A 60 -13.38 8.05 18.02
C MET A 60 -12.19 7.43 17.28
N LYS A 61 -12.05 6.10 17.35
CA LYS A 61 -11.00 5.36 16.65
C LYS A 61 -11.13 5.48 15.13
N ARG A 62 -12.35 5.34 14.58
CA ARG A 62 -12.64 5.50 13.16
C ARG A 62 -12.30 6.91 12.67
N ARG A 63 -12.71 7.94 13.41
CA ARG A 63 -12.39 9.34 13.10
C ARG A 63 -10.88 9.55 13.04
N LYS A 64 -10.14 9.06 14.04
CA LYS A 64 -8.69 9.17 14.07
C LYS A 64 -8.01 8.48 12.88
N ILE A 65 -8.47 7.29 12.50
CA ILE A 65 -7.96 6.59 11.31
C ILE A 65 -8.18 7.43 10.04
N LEU A 66 -9.37 8.03 9.88
CA LEU A 66 -9.69 8.86 8.72
C LEU A 66 -8.85 10.15 8.68
N GLU A 67 -8.65 10.80 9.81
CA GLU A 67 -7.78 11.98 9.95
C GLU A 67 -6.34 11.66 9.54
N GLU A 68 -5.78 10.56 10.05
CA GLU A 68 -4.41 10.15 9.69
C GLU A 68 -4.29 9.78 8.20
N ARG A 69 -5.32 9.15 7.61
CA ARG A 69 -5.36 8.89 6.17
C ARG A 69 -5.42 10.18 5.35
N GLU A 70 -6.22 11.15 5.78
CA GLU A 70 -6.38 12.43 5.09
C GLU A 70 -5.09 13.26 5.13
N GLU A 71 -4.42 13.31 6.28
CA GLU A 71 -3.10 13.94 6.42
C GLU A 71 -2.10 13.32 5.44
N LEU A 72 -2.04 11.98 5.39
CA LEU A 72 -1.16 11.28 4.48
C LEU A 72 -1.53 11.53 3.00
N PHE A 73 -2.82 11.57 2.67
CA PHE A 73 -3.32 11.82 1.31
C PHE A 73 -2.89 13.19 0.77
N LYS A 74 -2.87 14.21 1.63
CA LYS A 74 -2.37 15.55 1.29
C LYS A 74 -0.88 15.53 0.92
N THR A 75 -0.07 14.70 1.59
CA THR A 75 1.37 14.62 1.31
C THR A 75 1.71 14.00 -0.05
N VAL A 76 0.77 13.24 -0.63
CA VAL A 76 0.96 12.55 -1.91
C VAL A 76 0.19 13.20 -3.07
N GLY A 77 -0.22 14.46 -2.89
CA GLY A 77 -0.91 15.23 -3.94
C GLY A 77 -2.31 14.74 -4.27
N ASN A 78 -3.02 14.16 -3.29
CA ASN A 78 -4.39 13.66 -3.44
C ASN A 78 -4.55 12.56 -4.51
N SER A 79 -3.58 11.64 -4.61
CA SER A 79 -3.61 10.49 -5.51
C SER A 79 -3.72 9.17 -4.75
N ASP A 80 -4.74 8.35 -5.04
CA ASP A 80 -4.96 7.06 -4.36
C ASP A 80 -3.80 6.07 -4.58
N HIS A 81 -3.29 6.00 -5.82
CA HIS A 81 -2.16 5.13 -6.14
C HIS A 81 -0.89 5.57 -5.42
N ALA A 82 -0.65 6.88 -5.33
CA ALA A 82 0.48 7.43 -4.60
C ALA A 82 0.34 7.23 -3.09
N LEU A 83 -0.89 7.37 -2.55
CA LEU A 83 -1.20 7.09 -1.14
C LEU A 83 -0.86 5.64 -0.79
N LEU A 84 -1.31 4.69 -1.60
CA LEU A 84 -1.06 3.27 -1.36
C LEU A 84 0.42 2.92 -1.47
N ALA A 85 1.13 3.52 -2.42
CA ALA A 85 2.58 3.36 -2.53
C ALA A 85 3.30 3.90 -1.30
N GLU A 86 2.97 5.12 -0.86
CA GLU A 86 3.55 5.74 0.32
C GLU A 86 3.28 4.96 1.60
N VAL A 87 2.03 4.50 1.78
CA VAL A 87 1.63 3.64 2.90
C VAL A 87 2.46 2.36 2.95
N TYR A 88 2.66 1.73 1.79
CA TYR A 88 3.48 0.53 1.69
C TYR A 88 4.95 0.79 2.01
N LEU A 89 5.54 1.86 1.46
CA LEU A 89 6.94 2.20 1.69
C LEU A 89 7.21 2.47 3.17
N ARG A 90 6.33 3.23 3.84
CA ARG A 90 6.41 3.47 5.29
C ARG A 90 6.26 2.19 6.10
N TRP A 91 5.30 1.34 5.76
CA TRP A 91 5.09 0.05 6.42
C TRP A 91 6.29 -0.90 6.25
N GLU A 92 6.90 -0.94 5.07
CA GLU A 92 8.08 -1.76 4.82
C GLU A 92 9.30 -1.23 5.60
N SER A 93 9.41 0.10 5.76
CA SER A 93 10.48 0.78 6.49
C SER A 93 10.43 0.63 8.02
N CYS A 94 9.33 0.14 8.59
CA CYS A 94 9.21 -0.14 10.02
C CYS A 94 10.32 -1.11 10.49
N SER A 95 11.20 -0.65 11.37
CA SER A 95 12.38 -1.38 11.87
C SER A 95 12.07 -2.38 12.99
N GLY A 96 10.96 -2.21 13.71
CA GLY A 96 10.51 -3.03 14.84
C GLY A 96 9.88 -4.38 14.46
N GLY A 97 10.08 -4.84 13.22
CA GLY A 97 9.61 -6.15 12.76
C GLY A 97 8.08 -6.25 12.63
N GLY A 98 7.53 -7.43 12.94
CA GLY A 98 6.10 -7.72 12.72
C GLY A 98 5.13 -6.95 13.62
N GLY A 99 5.54 -6.65 14.87
CA GLY A 99 4.71 -5.95 15.84
C GLY A 99 4.46 -4.49 15.44
N GLU A 100 5.52 -3.74 15.15
CA GLU A 100 5.40 -2.35 14.69
C GLU A 100 4.61 -2.24 13.38
N ARG A 101 4.85 -3.16 12.43
CA ARG A 101 4.09 -3.24 11.18
C ARG A 101 2.60 -3.49 11.40
N ARG A 102 2.23 -4.24 12.44
CA ARG A 102 0.83 -4.48 12.80
C ARG A 102 0.20 -3.24 13.43
N LEU A 103 0.91 -2.56 14.34
CA LEU A 103 0.48 -1.29 14.92
C LEU A 103 0.29 -0.20 13.83
N TYR A 104 1.20 -0.15 12.86
CA TYR A 104 1.07 0.74 11.70
C TYR A 104 -0.20 0.45 10.90
N CYS A 105 -0.53 -0.84 10.69
CA CYS A 105 -1.78 -1.23 10.06
C CYS A 105 -3.00 -0.83 10.89
N GLU A 106 -3.00 -1.04 12.20
CA GLU A 106 -4.11 -0.67 13.08
C GLU A 106 -4.38 0.84 13.05
N ARG A 107 -3.31 1.64 13.07
CA ARG A 107 -3.36 3.09 13.06
C ARG A 107 -3.99 3.67 11.78
N LEU A 108 -3.70 3.08 10.62
CA LEU A 108 -4.27 3.50 9.32
C LEU A 108 -5.47 2.65 8.88
N GLY A 109 -5.93 1.71 9.70
CA GLY A 109 -7.01 0.77 9.34
C GLY A 109 -6.68 -0.09 8.11
N LEU A 110 -5.50 -0.68 8.06
CA LEU A 110 -5.03 -1.54 6.97
C LEU A 110 -5.17 -3.02 7.32
N SER A 111 -5.41 -3.85 6.31
CA SER A 111 -5.30 -5.30 6.40
C SER A 111 -3.82 -5.69 6.42
N PHE A 112 -3.36 -6.24 7.55
CA PHE A 112 -1.99 -6.75 7.67
C PHE A 112 -1.67 -7.82 6.62
N ASN A 113 -2.64 -8.70 6.32
CA ASN A 113 -2.48 -9.70 5.26
C ASN A 113 -2.41 -9.05 3.88
N GLY A 114 -3.24 -8.04 3.61
CA GLY A 114 -3.18 -7.28 2.35
C GLY A 114 -1.82 -6.61 2.12
N MET A 115 -1.22 -6.06 3.18
CA MET A 115 0.14 -5.51 3.12
C MET A 115 1.20 -6.59 2.83
N ARG A 116 1.05 -7.79 3.41
CA ARG A 116 1.95 -8.92 3.13
C ARG A 116 1.81 -9.44 1.70
N ASP A 117 0.61 -9.49 1.15
CA ASP A 117 0.37 -9.89 -0.24
C ASP A 117 1.00 -8.88 -1.20
N MET A 118 0.81 -7.58 -0.92
CA MET A 118 1.46 -6.50 -1.66
C MET A 118 2.99 -6.62 -1.62
N LYS A 119 3.58 -6.97 -0.46
CA LYS A 119 5.03 -7.20 -0.33
C LYS A 119 5.53 -8.36 -1.21
N GLN A 120 4.76 -9.43 -1.34
CA GLN A 120 5.12 -10.54 -2.22
C GLN A 120 5.14 -10.10 -3.69
N LEU A 121 4.14 -9.33 -4.12
CA LEU A 121 4.08 -8.76 -5.47
C LEU A 121 5.24 -7.80 -5.75
N VAL A 122 5.57 -6.91 -4.81
CA VAL A 122 6.74 -6.02 -4.94
C VAL A 122 8.02 -6.82 -5.19
N ARG A 123 8.27 -7.87 -4.40
CA ARG A 123 9.45 -8.73 -4.58
C ARG A 123 9.45 -9.46 -5.92
N GLN A 124 8.28 -9.95 -6.35
CA GLN A 124 8.14 -10.61 -7.64
C GLN A 124 8.46 -9.66 -8.79
N PHE A 125 7.87 -8.46 -8.80
CA PHE A 125 8.13 -7.46 -9.83
C PHE A 125 9.56 -6.97 -9.83
N ASP A 126 10.15 -6.76 -8.65
CA ASP A 126 11.55 -6.34 -8.52
C ASP A 126 12.53 -7.40 -9.06
N SER A 127 12.24 -8.67 -8.79
CA SER A 127 13.01 -9.80 -9.32
C SER A 127 12.89 -9.89 -10.84
N SER A 128 11.68 -9.74 -11.39
CA SER A 128 11.45 -9.75 -12.84
C SER A 128 12.09 -8.57 -13.56
N LEU A 129 12.04 -7.37 -12.98
CA LEU A 129 12.72 -6.19 -13.52
C LEU A 129 14.24 -6.39 -13.54
N SER A 130 14.80 -6.91 -12.46
CA SER A 130 16.23 -7.21 -12.35
C SER A 130 16.67 -8.25 -13.39
N ALA A 131 15.90 -9.33 -13.56
CA ALA A 131 16.15 -10.34 -14.59
C ALA A 131 16.04 -9.79 -16.01
N ALA A 132 15.19 -8.77 -16.22
CA ALA A 132 15.07 -8.05 -17.49
C ALA A 132 16.17 -7.00 -17.73
N GLY A 133 17.13 -6.86 -16.81
CA GLY A 133 18.29 -5.96 -16.93
C GLY A 133 18.12 -4.58 -16.28
N TYR A 134 16.97 -4.29 -15.67
CA TYR A 134 16.75 -3.04 -14.94
C TYR A 134 17.29 -3.18 -13.52
N LYS A 135 18.52 -2.71 -13.30
CA LYS A 135 19.20 -2.73 -12.00
C LYS A 135 18.66 -1.62 -11.07
N PRO A 136 18.77 -1.79 -9.74
CA PRO A 136 18.41 -0.76 -8.76
C PRO A 136 19.28 0.48 -8.87
#